data_AF-A0A4E0QPA9-F1
#
_entry.id   AF-A0A4E0QPA9-F1
#
_cell.length_a   1.000
_cell.length_b   1.000
_cell.length_c   1.000
_cell.angle_alpha   90.00
_cell.angle_beta   90.00
_cell.angle_gamma   90.00
#
_symmetry.space_group_name_H-M   'P 1'
#
loop_
_entity.id
_entity.type
_entity.pdbx_description
1 polymer ?
#
loop_
_entity_poly.entity_id
_entity_poly.type
_entity_poly.pdbx_seq_one_letter_code
_entity_poly.pdbx_strand_id
1 'polypeptide(L)'
;MQAVTKIALEPFYEAKFESCSSGFRPAMGCHDAIDKIAGALLKKQKWVLDADIKGCFDNIDHKFLASQIDAEAKVFARENFCLCNIGDR
;
A
#
# COMPACT_ATOMS: atom_id res chain seq x y z
N MET A 1 -1.77 17.15 12.86
CA MET A 1 -1.84 15.72 13.26
C MET A 1 -1.62 14.78 12.06
N GLN A 2 -2.33 14.98 10.93
CA GLN A 2 -2.27 14.09 9.76
C GLN A 2 -0.86 13.79 9.20
N ALA A 3 0.03 14.78 9.12
CA ALA A 3 1.39 14.56 8.60
C ALA A 3 2.22 13.60 9.48
N VAL A 4 2.03 13.64 10.80
CA VAL A 4 2.71 12.74 11.73
C VAL A 4 2.20 11.31 11.55
N THR A 5 0.89 11.15 11.40
CA THR A 5 0.26 9.85 11.11
C THR A 5 0.77 9.27 9.79
N LYS A 6 0.92 10.10 8.76
CA LYS A 6 1.47 9.70 7.46
C LYS A 6 2.88 9.12 7.62
N ILE A 7 3.79 9.87 8.24
CA ILE A 7 5.19 9.42 8.45
C ILE A 7 5.26 8.11 9.23
N ALA A 8 4.39 7.92 10.22
CA ALA A 8 4.35 6.70 11.01
C ALA A 8 3.86 5.47 10.22
N LEU A 9 2.89 5.65 9.31
CA LEU A 9 2.26 4.56 8.57
C LEU A 9 2.98 4.22 7.25
N GLU A 10 3.66 5.19 6.63
CA GLU A 10 4.40 5.02 5.38
C GLU A 10 5.33 3.79 5.35
N PRO A 11 6.23 3.55 6.33
CA PRO A 11 7.15 2.41 6.26
C PRO A 11 6.44 1.06 6.33
N PHE A 12 5.31 0.98 7.05
CA PHE A 12 4.54 -0.25 7.17
C PHE A 12 3.83 -0.60 5.85
N TYR A 13 3.18 0.39 5.22
CA TYR A 13 2.48 0.16 3.96
C TYR A 13 3.43 0.01 2.77
N GLU A 14 4.59 0.68 2.80
CA GLU A 14 5.61 0.53 1.75
C GLU A 14 6.12 -0.92 1.64
N ALA A 15 6.24 -1.63 2.76
CA ALA A 15 6.62 -3.04 2.76
C ALA A 15 5.54 -3.97 2.15
N LYS A 16 4.28 -3.53 2.13
CA LYS A 16 3.14 -4.32 1.62
C LYS A 16 2.73 -3.96 0.19
N PHE A 17 3.09 -2.77 -0.29
CA PHE A 17 2.69 -2.33 -1.62
C PHE A 17 3.27 -3.22 -2.72
N GLU A 18 2.44 -3.51 -3.72
CA GLU A 18 2.89 -4.25 -4.89
C GLU A 18 3.86 -3.41 -5.74
N SER A 19 4.79 -4.09 -6.43
CA SER A 19 5.75 -3.46 -7.32
C SER A 19 5.11 -2.76 -8.52
N CYS A 20 3.87 -3.11 -8.89
CA CYS A 20 3.12 -2.45 -9.96
C CYS A 20 2.46 -1.13 -9.52
N SER A 21 2.29 -0.89 -8.22
CA SER A 21 1.69 0.34 -7.69
C SER A 21 2.71 1.49 -7.65
N SER A 22 2.40 2.61 -8.31
CA SER A 22 3.27 3.81 -8.32
C SER A 22 2.59 5.06 -7.74
N GLY A 23 1.30 5.00 -7.41
CA GLY A 23 0.53 6.17 -6.95
C GLY A 23 0.73 6.46 -5.46
N PHE A 24 0.86 7.75 -5.10
CA PHE A 24 0.92 8.25 -3.71
C PHE A 24 2.04 7.65 -2.83
N ARG A 25 3.08 7.08 -3.44
CA ARG A 25 4.25 6.50 -2.75
C ARG A 25 5.42 7.47 -2.74
N PRO A 26 6.22 7.51 -1.66
CA PRO A 26 7.49 8.23 -1.67
C PRO A 26 8.45 7.60 -2.69
N ALA A 27 9.23 8.42 -3.40
CA ALA A 27 10.23 8.00 -4.38
C ALA A 27 9.72 7.28 -5.66
N MET A 28 8.40 7.24 -5.90
CA MET A 28 7.80 6.72 -7.13
C MET A 28 6.93 7.79 -7.79
N GLY A 29 7.01 7.92 -9.11
CA GLY A 29 6.29 8.94 -9.87
C GLY A 29 5.54 8.42 -11.10
N CYS A 30 4.91 9.35 -11.82
CA CYS A 30 4.20 9.04 -13.06
C CYS A 30 5.13 8.48 -14.14
N HIS A 31 6.38 8.94 -14.19
CA HIS A 31 7.37 8.45 -15.16
C HIS A 31 7.68 6.95 -14.95
N ASP A 32 7.84 6.51 -13.71
CA ASP A 32 8.07 5.09 -13.41
C ASP A 32 6.89 4.21 -13.83
N ALA A 33 5.65 4.73 -13.70
CA ALA A 33 4.46 4.01 -14.17
C ALA A 33 4.44 3.88 -15.70
N ILE A 34 4.78 4.95 -16.42
CA ILE A 34 4.87 4.96 -17.88
C ILE A 34 5.94 3.95 -18.35
N ASP A 35 7.12 3.96 -17.73
CA ASP A 35 8.22 3.06 -18.09
C ASP A 35 7.84 1.59 -17.86
N LYS A 36 7.13 1.28 -16.76
CA LYS A 36 6.60 -0.07 -16.50
C LYS A 36 5.60 -0.51 -17.57
N ILE A 37 4.66 0.36 -17.95
CA ILE A 37 3.64 0.07 -18.97
C ILE A 37 4.31 -0.11 -20.34
N ALA A 38 5.21 0.80 -20.72
CA ALA A 38 5.96 0.72 -21.97
C ALA A 38 6.78 -0.57 -22.06
N GLY A 39 7.48 -0.95 -20.98
CA GLY A 39 8.22 -2.20 -20.89
C GLY A 39 7.33 -3.45 -21.01
N ALA A 40 6.12 -3.42 -20.45
CA ALA A 40 5.15 -4.51 -20.57
C ALA A 40 4.59 -4.65 -22.00
N LEU A 41 4.31 -3.52 -22.66
CA LEU A 41 3.83 -3.47 -24.04
C LEU A 41 4.88 -4.00 -25.03
N LEU A 42 6.14 -3.64 -24.86
CA LEU A 42 7.23 -4.09 -25.73
C LEU A 42 7.49 -5.61 -25.66
N LYS A 43 7.16 -6.26 -24.54
CA LYS A 43 7.44 -7.69 -24.35
C LYS A 43 6.41 -8.61 -25.00
N LYS A 44 5.10 -8.34 -24.87
CA LYS A 44 4.03 -9.25 -25.37
C LYS A 44 2.59 -8.73 -25.27
N GLN A 45 2.33 -7.66 -24.52
CA GLN A 45 0.96 -7.18 -24.29
C GLN A 45 0.41 -6.48 -25.54
N LYS A 46 -0.78 -6.89 -26.00
CA LYS A 46 -1.43 -6.36 -27.22
C LYS A 46 -2.62 -5.44 -26.93
N TRP A 47 -3.12 -5.44 -25.70
CA TRP A 47 -4.37 -4.78 -25.29
C TRP A 47 -4.14 -4.09 -23.94
N VAL A 48 -4.62 -2.86 -23.80
CA VAL A 48 -4.57 -2.10 -22.55
C VAL A 48 -5.99 -1.86 -22.09
N LEU A 49 -6.28 -2.18 -20.83
CA LEU A 49 -7.53 -1.82 -20.18
C LEU A 49 -7.32 -0.50 -19.45
N ASP A 50 -8.03 0.54 -19.90
CA ASP A 50 -8.14 1.80 -19.19
C ASP A 50 -9.37 1.72 -18.27
N ALA A 51 -9.13 1.81 -16.96
CA ALA A 51 -10.16 1.67 -15.93
C ALA A 51 -9.93 2.71 -14.84
N ASP A 52 -11.00 3.41 -14.46
CA ASP A 52 -10.99 4.43 -13.42
C ASP A 52 -12.14 4.23 -12.42
N ILE A 53 -11.93 4.65 -11.17
CA ILE A 53 -12.89 4.50 -10.08
C ILE A 53 -13.61 5.83 -9.86
N LYS A 54 -14.89 5.87 -10.23
CA LYS A 54 -15.73 7.07 -10.04
C LYS A 54 -15.94 7.38 -8.55
N GLY A 55 -15.57 8.58 -8.12
CA GLY A 55 -15.77 9.04 -6.74
C GLY A 55 -14.95 8.25 -5.72
N CYS A 56 -13.71 7.90 -6.07
CA CYS A 56 -12.82 7.06 -5.26
C CYS A 56 -12.67 7.55 -3.81
N PHE A 57 -12.56 8.87 -3.58
CA PHE A 57 -12.40 9.44 -2.24
C PHE A 57 -13.72 9.76 -1.53
N ASP A 58 -14.76 10.09 -2.29
CA ASP A 58 -16.06 10.49 -1.72
C ASP A 58 -16.87 9.29 -1.20
N ASN A 59 -16.68 8.12 -1.81
CA ASN A 59 -17.46 6.90 -1.54
C ASN A 59 -16.73 5.86 -0.68
N ILE A 60 -15.71 6.27 0.09
CA ILE A 60 -14.98 5.35 0.97
C ILE A 60 -15.81 5.02 2.21
N ASP A 61 -16.13 3.75 2.41
CA ASP A 61 -16.78 3.29 3.65
C ASP A 61 -15.82 3.40 4.85
N HIS A 62 -16.11 4.34 5.74
CA HIS A 62 -15.32 4.57 6.95
C HIS A 62 -15.28 3.38 7.92
N LYS A 63 -16.36 2.57 7.99
CA LYS A 63 -16.37 1.38 8.86
C LYS A 63 -15.46 0.30 8.31
N PHE A 64 -15.52 0.10 7.00
CA PHE A 64 -14.63 -0.83 6.32
C PHE A 64 -13.17 -0.40 6.49
N LEU A 65 -12.85 0.87 6.23
CA LEU A 65 -11.50 1.40 6.38
C LEU A 65 -10.94 1.21 7.80
N ALA A 66 -11.71 1.57 8.83
CA ALA A 66 -11.30 1.39 10.21
C ALA A 66 -11.08 -0.09 10.57
N SER A 67 -11.94 -0.99 10.09
CA SER A 67 -11.81 -2.43 10.33
C SER A 67 -10.54 -3.03 9.70
N GLN A 68 -10.12 -2.52 8.53
CA GLN A 68 -8.87 -2.96 7.88
C GLN A 68 -7.66 -2.52 8.69
N ILE A 69 -7.62 -1.25 9.12
CA ILE A 69 -6.52 -0.73 9.94
C ILE A 69 -6.41 -1.51 11.26
N ASP A 70 -7.54 -1.79 11.92
CA ASP A 70 -7.57 -2.57 13.16
C ASP A 70 -7.13 -4.03 12.96
N ALA A 71 -7.52 -4.65 11.85
CA ALA A 71 -7.09 -6.01 11.52
C ALA A 71 -5.57 -6.05 11.32
N GLU A 72 -5.00 -5.07 10.63
CA GLU A 72 -3.57 -4.98 10.38
C GLU A 72 -2.75 -4.68 11.65
N ALA A 73 -3.28 -3.84 12.55
CA ALA A 73 -2.66 -3.60 13.85
C ALA A 73 -2.57 -4.88 14.71
N LYS A 74 -3.60 -5.76 14.63
CA LYS A 74 -3.60 -7.05 15.33
C LYS A 74 -2.59 -8.04 14.75
N VAL A 75 -2.36 -8.02 13.43
CA VAL A 75 -1.33 -8.85 12.79
C VAL A 75 0.06 -8.42 13.28
N PHE A 76 0.33 -7.11 13.25
CA PHE A 76 1.60 -6.56 13.74
C PHE A 76 1.85 -6.87 15.23
N ALA A 77 0.81 -6.82 16.08
CA ALA A 77 0.92 -7.16 17.49
C ALA A 77 1.22 -8.64 17.73
N ARG A 78 0.73 -9.56 16.88
CA ARG A 78 1.00 -11.01 17.00
C ARG A 78 2.42 -11.37 16.61
N GLU A 79 2.97 -10.74 15.58
CA GLU A 79 4.35 -11.00 15.14
C GLU A 79 5.39 -10.44 16.14
N ASN A 80 5.12 -9.29 16.78
CA ASN A 80 6.03 -8.72 17.77
C ASN A 80 5.88 -9.30 19.19
N PHE A 81 4.77 -9.97 19.53
CA PHE A 81 4.62 -10.65 20.83
C PHE A 81 5.55 -11.87 20.97
N CYS A 82 5.99 -12.47 19.87
CA CYS A 82 6.92 -13.60 19.90
C CYS A 82 8.35 -13.17 20.31
N LEU A 83 8.72 -11.90 20.11
CA LEU A 83 10.06 -11.40 20.45
C LEU A 83 10.23 -11.03 21.95
N CYS A 84 9.14 -10.79 22.68
CA CYS A 84 9.22 -10.53 24.13
C CYS A 84 9.36 -11.79 24.99
N ASN A 85 9.12 -12.99 24.47
CA ASN A 85 9.21 -14.25 25.25
C ASN A 85 10.57 -14.97 25.11
N ILE A 86 11.55 -14.40 24.40
CA ILE A 86 12.91 -14.95 24.29
C ILE A 86 13.85 -14.39 25.38
N GLY A 87 13.39 -13.42 26.18
CA GLY A 87 14.18 -12.73 27.20
C GLY A 87 13.96 -13.14 28.66
N ASP A 88 13.01 -14.03 28.97
CA ASP A 88 12.85 -14.57 30.34
C ASP A 88 13.53 -15.94 30.45
N ARG A 89 14.87 -15.92 30.52
CA ARG A 89 15.68 -16.90 31.24
C ARG A 89 17.04 -16.35 31.59
#